data_AF-A0A1H2HH87-F1
#
_entry.id   AF-A0A1H2HH87-F1
#
_cell.length_a   1.000
_cell.length_b   1.000
_cell.length_c   1.000
_cell.angle_alpha   90.00
_cell.angle_beta   90.00
_cell.angle_gamma   90.00
#
_symmetry.space_group_name_H-M   'P 1'
#
loop_
_entity.id
_entity.type
_entity.pdbx_description
1 polymer ?
#
loop_
_entity_poly.entity_id
_entity_poly.type
_entity_poly.pdbx_seq_one_letter_code
_entity_poly.pdbx_strand_id
1 'polypeptide(L)'
;MIYHGRARDLPEFDVCRTLATHAVAHAQRTAQMQVDAPGVRLAPAALCDLVDEAADALCEIALADTVMAQAAGAPRPLSGLSATGDFATFQEAAGQAGARSLSRQLTVFLADWTAGVAAMMARLDADAAALDRAFGMSGSAGVARISGARGEYHRGACVRRIAFDEGSVLAYKPRPVAREAVWADLGHWLDGHGAVSVLYAPFTLVCDGYGWCRWVEARAAADGEEVDAYFRRAGHLLFWLWLTNSRDAVASNLVARGGEPWLVDCEACFYPGDDAHAAPLATTGFLPAAGADGQRSRAGLPVSTAPCHTVRRFSVDTDGRVSLARCDVAEDSLSNLPHTGELAVPASGHGEGVAQGFLEAADDALRLREALSCAGAPFRTPFGEGRFVARATVLYGELLAGYLAAGCSPDWIANMIAGLPLSAPLSADVADAIVASECAELVRLSIPKFYHVETGGGPRIVEGGLALSPLLNGRDVALRRLSKLSEAALDPLVREIKTALAPAG
;
A
#
# COMPACT_ATOMS: atom_id res chain seq x y z
N MET A 1 6.24 -3.62 8.94
CA MET A 1 7.59 -4.03 9.37
C MET A 1 7.54 -5.23 10.30
N ILE A 2 8.41 -6.22 10.09
CA ILE A 2 8.49 -7.46 10.89
C ILE A 2 9.51 -7.31 12.04
N TYR A 3 10.09 -6.11 12.26
CA TYR A 3 11.22 -5.93 13.15
C TYR A 3 11.09 -4.75 14.14
N HIS A 4 11.64 -4.92 15.36
CA HIS A 4 11.84 -3.84 16.35
C HIS A 4 13.06 -4.11 17.26
N GLY A 5 13.82 -3.07 17.60
CA GLY A 5 14.98 -3.14 18.50
C GLY A 5 16.28 -2.65 17.85
N ARG A 6 17.43 -3.04 18.42
CA ARG A 6 18.76 -2.53 18.03
C ARG A 6 19.45 -3.38 16.94
N ALA A 7 18.77 -3.60 15.81
CA ALA A 7 19.31 -4.46 14.74
C ALA A 7 20.50 -3.80 14.05
N ARG A 8 20.49 -2.47 14.00
CA ARG A 8 21.61 -1.69 13.51
C ARG A 8 22.86 -1.81 14.40
N ASP A 9 22.71 -2.29 15.65
CA ASP A 9 23.83 -2.57 16.56
C ASP A 9 24.38 -3.99 16.35
N LEU A 10 23.74 -4.81 15.52
CA LEU A 10 24.24 -6.14 15.18
C LEU A 10 25.42 -6.04 14.19
N PRO A 11 26.50 -6.81 14.36
CA PRO A 11 27.62 -6.85 13.40
C PRO A 11 27.20 -7.14 11.96
N GLU A 12 26.09 -7.85 11.79
CA GLU A 12 25.48 -8.17 10.50
C GLU A 12 24.99 -6.95 9.73
N PHE A 13 24.71 -5.83 10.41
CA PHE A 13 24.23 -4.61 9.78
C PHE A 13 25.29 -3.96 8.87
N ASP A 14 26.56 -3.96 9.28
CA ASP A 14 27.66 -3.41 8.47
C ASP A 14 27.85 -4.19 7.16
N VAL A 15 27.66 -5.52 7.22
CA VAL A 15 27.65 -6.38 6.02
C VAL A 15 26.48 -6.02 5.13
N CYS A 16 25.27 -5.94 5.68
CA CYS A 16 24.06 -5.57 4.93
C CYS A 16 24.21 -4.19 4.26
N ARG A 17 24.78 -3.21 4.98
CA ARG A 17 25.05 -1.86 4.46
C ARG A 17 26.08 -1.86 3.34
N THR A 18 27.12 -2.70 3.43
CA THR A 18 28.12 -2.86 2.37
C THR A 18 27.48 -3.44 1.10
N LEU A 19 26.67 -4.50 1.25
CA LEU A 19 25.93 -5.09 0.12
C LEU A 19 24.95 -4.10 -0.51
N ALA A 20 24.21 -3.36 0.33
CA ALA A 20 23.31 -2.30 -0.12
C ALA A 20 24.04 -1.19 -0.88
N THR A 21 25.24 -0.80 -0.45
CA THR A 21 26.08 0.18 -1.16
C THR A 21 26.44 -0.29 -2.56
N HIS A 22 26.85 -1.56 -2.70
CA HIS A 22 27.13 -2.15 -4.01
C HIS A 22 25.89 -2.24 -4.89
N ALA A 23 24.74 -2.60 -4.32
CA ALA A 23 23.45 -2.64 -5.00
C ALA A 23 23.04 -1.26 -5.54
N VAL A 24 23.14 -0.20 -4.73
CA VAL A 24 22.86 1.18 -5.17
C VAL A 24 23.79 1.61 -6.29
N ALA A 25 25.10 1.36 -6.15
CA ALA A 25 26.06 1.68 -7.21
C ALA A 25 25.78 0.91 -8.51
N HIS A 26 25.34 -0.34 -8.41
CA HIS A 26 24.91 -1.12 -9.57
C HIS A 26 23.64 -0.55 -10.20
N ALA A 27 22.63 -0.19 -9.40
CA ALA A 27 21.39 0.42 -9.87
C ALA A 27 21.66 1.71 -10.66
N GLN A 28 22.54 2.57 -10.16
CA GLN A 28 22.93 3.81 -10.84
C GLN A 28 23.56 3.54 -12.21
N ARG A 29 24.52 2.59 -12.29
CA ARG A 29 25.14 2.22 -13.58
C ARG A 29 24.11 1.66 -14.55
N THR A 30 23.20 0.81 -14.08
CA THR A 30 22.14 0.22 -14.91
C THR A 30 21.19 1.29 -15.43
N ALA A 31 20.77 2.23 -14.58
CA ALA A 31 19.90 3.34 -14.98
C ALA A 31 20.56 4.24 -16.04
N GLN A 32 21.85 4.57 -15.87
CA GLN A 32 22.61 5.37 -16.84
C GLN A 32 22.76 4.70 -18.20
N MET A 33 22.75 3.36 -18.27
CA MET A 33 22.77 2.65 -19.56
C MET A 33 21.41 2.63 -20.26
N GLN A 34 20.31 2.91 -19.53
CA GLN A 34 18.94 2.85 -20.07
C GLN A 34 18.48 4.15 -20.72
N VAL A 35 19.15 5.28 -20.44
CA VAL A 35 18.72 6.60 -20.93
C VAL A 35 19.94 7.40 -21.43
N ASP A 36 19.86 7.93 -22.66
CA ASP A 36 20.80 8.93 -23.20
C ASP A 36 20.49 10.32 -22.62
N ALA A 37 20.59 10.47 -21.31
CA ALA A 37 20.32 11.71 -20.57
C ALA A 37 21.47 12.00 -19.57
N PRO A 38 21.66 13.26 -19.14
CA PRO A 38 22.71 13.61 -18.17
C PRO A 38 22.55 12.95 -16.78
N GLY A 39 21.43 12.26 -16.53
CA GLY A 39 21.13 11.54 -15.30
C GLY A 39 20.55 12.46 -14.22
N VAL A 40 19.54 11.99 -13.49
CA VAL A 40 18.94 12.74 -12.39
C VAL A 40 19.99 12.85 -11.30
N ARG A 41 20.23 14.09 -10.86
CA ARG A 41 21.20 14.37 -9.83
C ARG A 41 20.66 13.90 -8.49
N LEU A 42 21.13 12.76 -8.00
CA LEU A 42 20.90 12.30 -6.64
C LEU A 42 21.91 12.96 -5.70
N ALA A 43 21.41 13.66 -4.68
CA ALA A 43 22.25 14.17 -3.60
C ALA A 43 22.85 13.01 -2.79
N PRO A 44 24.02 13.21 -2.14
CA PRO A 44 24.61 12.19 -1.27
C PRO A 44 23.64 11.67 -0.20
N ALA A 45 22.76 12.52 0.33
CA ALA A 45 21.74 12.13 1.30
C ALA A 45 20.72 11.15 0.72
N ALA A 46 20.23 11.37 -0.51
CA ALA A 46 19.31 10.45 -1.19
C ALA A 46 19.96 9.08 -1.47
N LEU A 47 21.26 9.05 -1.78
CA LEU A 47 22.01 7.80 -1.93
C LEU A 47 22.13 7.05 -0.60
N CYS A 48 22.44 7.77 0.49
CA CYS A 48 22.44 7.19 1.83
C CYS A 48 21.07 6.65 2.22
N ASP A 49 19.99 7.37 1.91
CA ASP A 49 18.63 6.91 2.20
C ASP A 49 18.33 5.55 1.53
N LEU A 50 18.73 5.38 0.25
CA LEU A 50 18.58 4.12 -0.48
C LEU A 50 19.44 2.98 0.10
N VAL A 51 20.68 3.29 0.52
CA VAL A 51 21.56 2.32 1.18
C VAL A 51 20.95 1.87 2.51
N ASP A 52 20.45 2.80 3.31
CA ASP A 52 19.84 2.49 4.60
C ASP A 52 18.54 1.69 4.44
N GLU A 53 17.70 2.01 3.45
CA GLU A 53 16.49 1.25 3.10
C GLU A 53 16.81 -0.21 2.77
N ALA A 54 17.78 -0.45 1.87
CA ALA A 54 18.19 -1.80 1.50
C ALA A 54 18.87 -2.53 2.67
N ALA A 55 19.74 -1.86 3.43
CA ALA A 55 20.42 -2.46 4.57
C ALA A 55 19.45 -2.92 5.66
N ASP A 56 18.44 -2.09 5.98
CA ASP A 56 17.37 -2.43 6.91
C ASP A 56 16.59 -3.66 6.40
N ALA A 57 16.20 -3.69 5.12
CA ALA A 57 15.46 -4.82 4.55
C ALA A 57 16.28 -6.13 4.54
N LEU A 58 17.57 -6.08 4.18
CA LEU A 58 18.47 -7.24 4.24
C LEU A 58 18.63 -7.74 5.68
N CYS A 59 18.73 -6.83 6.64
CA CYS A 59 18.83 -7.18 8.05
C CYS A 59 17.55 -7.89 8.54
N GLU A 60 16.37 -7.40 8.14
CA GLU A 60 15.08 -8.06 8.45
C GLU A 60 15.03 -9.50 7.92
N ILE A 61 15.53 -9.74 6.71
CA ILE A 61 15.60 -11.08 6.10
C ILE A 61 16.61 -11.96 6.86
N ALA A 62 17.78 -11.41 7.20
CA ALA A 62 18.86 -12.09 7.89
C ALA A 62 18.54 -12.54 9.32
N LEU A 63 17.72 -11.77 10.05
CA LEU A 63 17.42 -12.03 11.46
C LEU A 63 16.73 -13.39 11.69
N ALA A 64 15.95 -13.84 10.72
CA ALA A 64 15.28 -15.13 10.80
C ALA A 64 16.26 -16.30 10.86
N ASP A 65 17.32 -16.24 10.06
CA ASP A 65 18.39 -17.23 10.08
C ASP A 65 19.18 -17.15 11.38
N THR A 66 19.35 -15.94 11.95
CA THR A 66 19.96 -15.78 13.27
C THR A 66 19.14 -16.49 14.36
N VAL A 67 17.80 -16.39 14.35
CA VAL A 67 16.94 -17.14 15.27
C VAL A 67 17.18 -18.65 15.15
N MET A 68 17.24 -19.16 13.91
CA MET A 68 17.48 -20.58 13.65
C MET A 68 18.88 -21.03 14.09
N ALA A 69 19.91 -20.26 13.78
CA ALA A 69 21.29 -20.53 14.19
C ALA A 69 21.44 -20.54 15.72
N GLN A 70 20.81 -19.56 16.41
CA GLN A 70 20.79 -19.51 17.86
C GLN A 70 20.10 -20.73 18.49
N ALA A 71 18.95 -21.16 17.95
CA ALA A 71 18.24 -22.34 18.42
C ALA A 71 19.06 -23.63 18.25
N ALA A 72 19.88 -23.71 17.20
CA ALA A 72 20.76 -24.85 16.92
C ALA A 72 22.12 -24.79 17.66
N GLY A 73 22.43 -23.68 18.35
CA GLY A 73 23.77 -23.45 18.92
C GLY A 73 24.87 -23.31 17.86
N ALA A 74 24.50 -22.95 16.62
CA ALA A 74 25.41 -22.76 15.50
C ALA A 74 25.98 -21.33 15.49
N PRO A 75 27.17 -21.10 14.89
CA PRO A 75 27.69 -19.75 14.69
C PRO A 75 26.75 -18.95 13.79
N ARG A 76 26.68 -17.62 13.98
CA ARG A 76 25.86 -16.76 13.13
C ARG A 76 26.49 -16.70 11.74
N PRO A 77 25.73 -17.01 10.66
CA PRO A 77 26.29 -17.06 9.32
C PRO A 77 26.91 -15.74 8.88
N LEU A 78 26.26 -14.61 9.18
CA LEU A 78 26.67 -13.28 8.74
C LEU A 78 27.78 -12.64 9.58
N SER A 79 27.94 -13.02 10.86
CA SER A 79 29.00 -12.45 11.71
C SER A 79 30.41 -12.84 11.24
N GLY A 80 30.54 -14.02 10.63
CA GLY A 80 31.79 -14.49 10.01
C GLY A 80 32.11 -13.80 8.68
N LEU A 81 31.19 -12.99 8.14
CA LEU A 81 31.25 -12.38 6.81
C LEU A 81 31.54 -10.87 6.86
N SER A 82 31.66 -10.29 8.06
CA SER A 82 32.07 -8.88 8.28
C SER A 82 33.42 -8.53 7.63
N ALA A 83 34.23 -9.55 7.31
CA ALA A 83 35.53 -9.39 6.65
C ALA A 83 35.48 -9.43 5.11
N THR A 84 34.38 -9.84 4.48
CA THR A 84 34.32 -10.08 3.02
C THR A 84 33.44 -9.04 2.34
N GLY A 85 34.05 -8.01 1.77
CA GLY A 85 33.35 -6.90 1.09
C GLY A 85 32.75 -7.23 -0.28
N ASP A 86 32.58 -8.51 -0.67
CA ASP A 86 32.04 -8.89 -1.99
C ASP A 86 30.92 -9.94 -1.88
N PHE A 87 29.87 -9.76 -2.70
CA PHE A 87 28.62 -10.53 -2.64
C PHE A 87 28.79 -11.99 -3.10
N ALA A 88 29.65 -12.25 -4.08
CA ALA A 88 29.92 -13.63 -4.53
C ALA A 88 30.63 -14.44 -3.44
N THR A 89 31.60 -13.82 -2.76
CA THR A 89 32.28 -14.39 -1.60
C THR A 89 31.30 -14.64 -0.45
N PHE A 90 30.37 -13.71 -0.21
CA PHE A 90 29.26 -13.89 0.73
C PHE A 90 28.41 -15.12 0.40
N GLN A 91 28.00 -15.30 -0.87
CA GLN A 91 27.16 -16.43 -1.28
C GLN A 91 27.84 -17.77 -1.04
N GLU A 92 29.13 -17.87 -1.37
CA GLU A 92 29.93 -19.09 -1.17
C GLU A 92 30.04 -19.43 0.31
N ALA A 93 30.42 -18.47 1.14
CA ALA A 93 30.60 -18.68 2.57
C ALA A 93 29.28 -18.97 3.31
N ALA A 94 28.17 -18.30 2.94
CA ALA A 94 26.84 -18.64 3.44
C ALA A 94 26.42 -20.08 3.05
N GLY A 95 26.78 -20.51 1.83
CA GLY A 95 26.57 -21.88 1.37
C GLY A 95 27.38 -22.93 2.14
N GLN A 96 28.62 -22.61 2.51
CA GLN A 96 29.51 -23.45 3.32
C GLN A 96 29.04 -23.54 4.79
N ALA A 97 28.48 -22.46 5.34
CA ALA A 97 27.93 -22.41 6.70
C ALA A 97 26.54 -23.08 6.84
N GLY A 98 25.97 -23.63 5.76
CA GLY A 98 24.66 -24.26 5.77
C GLY A 98 23.47 -23.31 5.64
N ALA A 99 23.71 -22.00 5.47
CA ALA A 99 22.69 -20.95 5.32
C ALA A 99 22.27 -20.73 3.85
N ARG A 100 22.03 -21.83 3.11
CA ARG A 100 21.72 -21.79 1.66
C ARG A 100 20.40 -21.09 1.34
N SER A 101 19.40 -21.23 2.21
CA SER A 101 18.10 -20.56 2.09
C SER A 101 18.25 -19.04 2.18
N LEU A 102 19.02 -18.54 3.14
CA LEU A 102 19.30 -17.12 3.31
C LEU A 102 20.10 -16.54 2.15
N SER A 103 21.15 -17.25 1.70
CA SER A 103 21.92 -16.83 0.52
C SER A 103 21.01 -16.64 -0.70
N ARG A 104 20.10 -17.59 -0.96
CA ARG A 104 19.10 -17.47 -2.03
C ARG A 104 18.17 -16.29 -1.82
N GLN A 105 17.60 -16.13 -0.62
CA GLN A 105 16.63 -15.07 -0.30
C GLN A 105 17.24 -13.67 -0.45
N LEU A 106 18.43 -13.44 0.10
CA LEU A 106 19.14 -12.17 -0.04
C LEU A 106 19.50 -11.88 -1.50
N THR A 107 19.91 -12.90 -2.26
CA THR A 107 20.20 -12.77 -3.69
C THR A 107 18.99 -12.34 -4.50
N VAL A 108 17.86 -13.03 -4.30
CA VAL A 108 16.61 -12.72 -5.00
C VAL A 108 16.15 -11.31 -4.64
N PHE A 109 16.12 -10.98 -3.34
CA PHE A 109 15.71 -9.65 -2.89
C PHE A 109 16.61 -8.56 -3.44
N LEU A 110 17.94 -8.70 -3.37
CA LEU A 110 18.89 -7.71 -3.87
C LEU A 110 18.76 -7.49 -5.37
N ALA A 111 18.63 -8.56 -6.16
CA ALA A 111 18.46 -8.45 -7.60
C ALA A 111 17.19 -7.67 -7.95
N ASP A 112 16.07 -8.07 -7.34
CA ASP A 112 14.77 -7.46 -7.55
C ASP A 112 14.75 -5.98 -7.07
N TRP A 113 15.33 -5.69 -5.89
CA TRP A 113 15.40 -4.33 -5.35
C TRP A 113 16.30 -3.42 -6.19
N THR A 114 17.47 -3.92 -6.61
CA THR A 114 18.39 -3.18 -7.46
C THR A 114 17.73 -2.82 -8.80
N ALA A 115 17.00 -3.76 -9.40
CA ALA A 115 16.24 -3.51 -10.63
C ALA A 115 15.14 -2.47 -10.42
N GLY A 116 14.41 -2.54 -9.30
CA GLY A 116 13.37 -1.56 -8.96
C GLY A 116 13.91 -0.14 -8.75
N VAL A 117 15.07 0.00 -8.11
CA VAL A 117 15.75 1.29 -7.91
C VAL A 117 16.32 1.81 -9.23
N ALA A 118 16.94 0.96 -10.05
CA ALA A 118 17.43 1.34 -11.37
C ALA A 118 16.29 1.84 -12.26
N ALA A 119 15.16 1.14 -12.28
CA ALA A 119 13.97 1.54 -13.03
C ALA A 119 13.42 2.89 -12.54
N MET A 120 13.36 3.13 -11.23
CA MET A 120 12.95 4.44 -10.70
C MET A 120 13.88 5.56 -11.18
N MET A 121 15.21 5.36 -11.10
CA MET A 121 16.18 6.36 -11.54
C MET A 121 16.06 6.65 -13.05
N ALA A 122 15.96 5.61 -13.88
CA ALA A 122 15.77 5.76 -15.32
C ALA A 122 14.45 6.46 -15.67
N ARG A 123 13.38 6.20 -14.91
CA ARG A 123 12.07 6.85 -15.10
C ARG A 123 12.06 8.31 -14.66
N LEU A 124 12.76 8.66 -13.57
CA LEU A 124 12.98 10.07 -13.20
C LEU A 124 13.62 10.85 -14.36
N ASP A 125 14.59 10.24 -15.03
CA ASP A 125 15.28 10.83 -16.17
C ASP A 125 14.37 10.96 -17.39
N ALA A 126 13.72 9.86 -17.76
CA ALA A 126 12.83 9.82 -18.92
C ALA A 126 11.64 10.79 -18.79
N ASP A 127 11.13 10.97 -17.57
CA ASP A 127 9.93 11.76 -17.32
C ASP A 127 10.22 13.21 -16.92
N ALA A 128 11.48 13.64 -16.81
CA ALA A 128 11.85 14.97 -16.28
C ALA A 128 11.05 16.12 -16.92
N ALA A 129 10.90 16.12 -18.24
CA ALA A 129 10.13 17.16 -18.95
C ALA A 129 8.61 17.04 -18.72
N ALA A 130 8.08 15.83 -18.51
CA ALA A 130 6.69 15.62 -18.16
C ALA A 130 6.41 16.03 -16.71
N LEU A 131 7.34 15.75 -15.79
CA LEU A 131 7.29 16.16 -14.40
C LEU A 131 7.32 17.69 -14.26
N ASP A 132 8.18 18.39 -15.01
CA ASP A 132 8.19 19.86 -15.10
C ASP A 132 6.80 20.38 -15.51
N ARG A 133 6.26 19.93 -16.65
CA ARG A 133 4.94 20.37 -17.14
C ARG A 133 3.80 20.05 -16.18
N ALA A 134 3.84 18.89 -15.51
CA ALA A 134 2.76 18.40 -14.67
C ALA A 134 2.78 19.02 -13.27
N PHE A 135 3.97 19.20 -12.68
CA PHE A 135 4.12 19.59 -11.28
C PHE A 135 4.78 20.96 -11.09
N GLY A 136 5.22 21.62 -12.16
CA GLY A 136 5.92 22.90 -12.13
C GLY A 136 7.34 22.79 -11.60
N MET A 137 8.00 21.65 -11.86
CA MET A 137 9.34 21.37 -11.36
C MET A 137 10.43 21.92 -12.28
N SER A 138 11.53 22.42 -11.73
CA SER A 138 12.68 22.80 -12.56
C SER A 138 13.25 21.57 -13.26
N GLY A 139 13.47 21.65 -14.57
CA GLY A 139 14.16 20.62 -15.35
C GLY A 139 15.59 20.32 -14.88
N SER A 140 16.15 21.10 -13.96
CA SER A 140 17.45 20.85 -13.30
C SER A 140 17.35 20.35 -11.86
N ALA A 141 16.15 20.09 -11.34
CA ALA A 141 15.93 19.74 -9.95
C ALA A 141 16.65 18.43 -9.60
N GLY A 142 17.50 18.49 -8.58
CA GLY A 142 18.14 17.31 -7.99
C GLY A 142 17.21 16.63 -7.00
N VAL A 143 17.39 15.32 -6.80
CA VAL A 143 16.71 14.57 -5.75
C VAL A 143 17.50 14.73 -4.45
N ALA A 144 16.91 15.41 -3.48
CA ALA A 144 17.53 15.68 -2.18
C ALA A 144 17.39 14.51 -1.21
N ARG A 145 16.20 13.90 -1.11
CA ARG A 145 15.88 12.79 -0.18
C ARG A 145 14.96 11.77 -0.84
N ILE A 146 15.10 10.50 -0.44
CA ILE A 146 14.22 9.40 -0.86
C ILE A 146 13.77 8.65 0.39
N SER A 147 12.52 8.22 0.46
CA SER A 147 12.08 7.28 1.50
C SER A 147 11.03 6.32 0.95
N GLY A 148 11.30 5.02 1.02
CA GLY A 148 10.36 3.98 0.60
C GLY A 148 9.38 3.52 1.68
N ALA A 149 8.25 2.97 1.22
CA ALA A 149 7.29 2.26 2.06
C ALA A 149 7.91 0.92 2.53
N ARG A 150 8.54 0.95 3.70
CA ARG A 150 9.27 -0.20 4.28
C ARG A 150 8.35 -1.41 4.46
N GLY A 151 8.78 -2.57 3.94
CA GLY A 151 8.11 -3.85 4.16
C GLY A 151 6.94 -4.15 3.22
N GLU A 152 6.68 -3.28 2.23
CA GLU A 152 5.67 -3.51 1.19
C GLU A 152 6.30 -3.76 -0.19
N TYR A 153 7.40 -4.52 -0.20
CA TYR A 153 8.11 -4.84 -1.43
C TYR A 153 7.32 -5.86 -2.25
N HIS A 154 7.10 -5.53 -3.51
CA HIS A 154 6.66 -6.48 -4.53
C HIS A 154 7.74 -6.58 -5.58
N ARG A 155 8.39 -7.74 -5.68
CA ARG A 155 9.58 -7.97 -6.52
C ARG A 155 10.60 -6.82 -6.36
N GLY A 156 10.94 -6.52 -5.10
CA GLY A 156 11.93 -5.50 -4.73
C GLY A 156 11.52 -4.03 -4.96
N ALA A 157 10.40 -3.78 -5.64
CA ALA A 157 9.87 -2.45 -5.84
C ALA A 157 8.90 -2.05 -4.71
N CYS A 158 8.92 -0.78 -4.32
CA CYS A 158 7.99 -0.18 -3.38
C CYS A 158 7.65 1.26 -3.80
N VAL A 159 6.57 1.80 -3.24
CA VAL A 159 6.26 3.23 -3.37
C VAL A 159 7.34 4.04 -2.65
N ARG A 160 7.81 5.13 -3.28
CA ARG A 160 8.85 5.99 -2.71
C ARG A 160 8.42 7.45 -2.72
N ARG A 161 8.58 8.12 -1.58
CA ARG A 161 8.55 9.58 -1.48
C ARG A 161 9.89 10.13 -1.97
N ILE A 162 9.84 11.09 -2.89
CA ILE A 162 11.00 11.74 -3.50
C ILE A 162 10.88 13.23 -3.23
N ALA A 163 11.81 13.77 -2.45
CA ALA A 163 11.92 15.20 -2.20
C ALA A 163 13.03 15.78 -3.06
N PHE A 164 12.70 16.82 -3.83
CA PHE A 164 13.60 17.53 -4.72
C PHE A 164 14.25 18.73 -4.00
N ASP A 165 15.41 19.16 -4.48
CA ASP A 165 16.20 20.25 -3.88
C ASP A 165 15.51 21.62 -3.95
N GLU A 166 14.62 21.82 -4.91
CA GLU A 166 13.75 22.99 -5.06
C GLU A 166 12.51 22.99 -4.14
N GLY A 167 12.27 21.91 -3.38
CA GLY A 167 11.18 21.80 -2.42
C GLY A 167 9.96 21.00 -2.88
N SER A 168 9.86 20.66 -4.17
CA SER A 168 8.83 19.75 -4.69
C SER A 168 8.94 18.37 -4.03
N VAL A 169 7.80 17.72 -3.75
CA VAL A 169 7.77 16.35 -3.22
C VAL A 169 6.74 15.52 -3.98
N LEU A 170 7.18 14.37 -4.49
CA LEU A 170 6.35 13.43 -5.25
C LEU A 170 6.37 12.03 -4.62
N ALA A 171 5.29 11.27 -4.84
CA ALA A 171 5.29 9.82 -4.68
C ALA A 171 5.57 9.17 -6.04
N TYR A 172 6.63 8.37 -6.12
CA TYR A 172 6.85 7.41 -7.19
C TYR A 172 6.10 6.12 -6.86
N LYS A 173 5.21 5.69 -7.75
CA LYS A 173 4.50 4.42 -7.62
C LYS A 173 4.94 3.50 -8.76
N PRO A 174 5.65 2.39 -8.49
CA PRO A 174 6.13 1.45 -9.52
C PRO A 174 5.03 0.50 -10.00
N ARG A 175 3.83 1.04 -10.20
CA ARG A 175 2.62 0.35 -10.62
C ARG A 175 1.68 1.33 -11.35
N PRO A 176 0.75 0.86 -12.18
CA PRO A 176 -0.25 1.72 -12.81
C PRO A 176 -0.96 2.63 -11.78
N VAL A 177 -1.16 3.89 -12.16
CA VAL A 177 -1.85 4.92 -11.34
C VAL A 177 -3.09 5.51 -12.04
N ALA A 178 -3.60 4.81 -13.05
CA ALA A 178 -4.77 5.26 -13.81
C ALA A 178 -6.02 5.40 -12.92
N ARG A 179 -6.13 4.58 -11.87
CA ARG A 179 -7.25 4.63 -10.91
C ARG A 179 -7.22 5.90 -10.06
N GLU A 180 -6.05 6.38 -9.65
CA GLU A 180 -5.90 7.68 -8.98
C GLU A 180 -6.36 8.83 -9.87
N ALA A 181 -5.98 8.81 -11.15
CA ALA A 181 -6.41 9.83 -12.10
C ALA A 181 -7.94 9.83 -12.29
N VAL A 182 -8.54 8.64 -12.48
CA VAL A 182 -10.00 8.47 -12.55
C VAL A 182 -10.71 9.00 -11.30
N TRP A 183 -10.15 8.73 -10.12
CA TRP A 183 -10.74 9.18 -8.87
C TRP A 183 -10.69 10.71 -8.74
N ALA A 184 -9.57 11.33 -9.13
CA ALA A 184 -9.47 12.78 -9.22
C ALA A 184 -10.44 13.37 -10.25
N ASP A 185 -10.59 12.74 -11.41
CA ASP A 185 -11.52 13.16 -12.46
C ASP A 185 -12.99 13.05 -12.00
N LEU A 186 -13.34 12.04 -11.21
CA LEU A 186 -14.66 11.96 -10.57
C LEU A 186 -14.90 13.18 -9.66
N GLY A 187 -13.92 13.56 -8.85
CA GLY A 187 -14.00 14.75 -8.00
C GLY A 187 -14.23 16.04 -8.81
N HIS A 188 -13.42 16.28 -9.85
CA HIS A 188 -13.60 17.44 -10.74
C HIS A 188 -14.93 17.42 -11.50
N TRP A 189 -15.38 16.23 -11.91
CA TRP A 189 -16.65 16.08 -12.60
C TRP A 189 -17.83 16.45 -11.69
N LEU A 190 -17.80 16.01 -10.42
CA LEU A 190 -18.83 16.35 -9.43
C LEU A 190 -18.89 17.86 -9.18
N ASP A 191 -17.73 18.49 -8.97
CA ASP A 191 -17.61 19.95 -8.80
C ASP A 191 -18.19 20.70 -10.01
N GLY A 192 -17.80 20.30 -11.23
CA GLY A 192 -18.31 20.88 -12.47
C GLY A 192 -19.83 20.72 -12.69
N HIS A 193 -20.48 19.78 -11.99
CA HIS A 193 -21.93 19.57 -12.00
C HIS A 193 -22.64 20.14 -10.75
N GLY A 194 -21.94 20.98 -9.98
CA GLY A 194 -22.48 21.66 -8.80
C GLY A 194 -22.85 20.70 -7.68
N ALA A 195 -22.11 19.60 -7.52
CA ALA A 195 -22.26 18.70 -6.38
C ALA A 195 -21.88 19.38 -5.06
N VAL A 196 -22.54 18.98 -3.98
CA VAL A 196 -22.15 19.37 -2.61
C VAL A 196 -21.00 18.50 -2.11
N SER A 197 -20.99 17.24 -2.52
CA SER A 197 -19.94 16.28 -2.18
C SER A 197 -18.60 16.64 -2.82
N VAL A 198 -17.53 16.55 -2.02
CA VAL A 198 -16.16 16.87 -2.45
C VAL A 198 -15.26 15.65 -2.23
N LEU A 199 -14.46 15.33 -3.24
CA LEU A 199 -13.47 14.25 -3.20
C LEU A 199 -12.06 14.83 -3.33
N TYR A 200 -11.14 14.34 -2.50
CA TYR A 200 -9.74 14.78 -2.50
C TYR A 200 -8.84 13.62 -2.91
N ALA A 201 -8.06 13.83 -3.96
CA ALA A 201 -7.04 12.90 -4.42
C ALA A 201 -5.83 13.66 -4.99
N PRO A 202 -4.62 13.08 -4.88
CA PRO A 202 -3.42 13.72 -5.39
C PRO A 202 -3.47 13.88 -6.91
N PHE A 203 -3.00 15.04 -7.38
CA PHE A 203 -2.72 15.21 -8.80
C PHE A 203 -1.70 14.16 -9.25
N THR A 204 -1.99 13.49 -10.37
CA THR A 204 -1.30 12.27 -10.79
C THR A 204 -0.89 12.36 -12.25
N LEU A 205 0.38 12.09 -12.52
CA LEU A 205 0.93 11.85 -13.86
C LEU A 205 0.96 10.34 -14.11
N VAL A 206 0.12 9.89 -15.03
CA VAL A 206 0.03 8.48 -15.45
C VAL A 206 1.10 8.20 -16.51
N CYS A 207 1.96 7.22 -16.25
CA CYS A 207 2.96 6.71 -17.18
C CYS A 207 2.67 5.26 -17.57
N ASP A 208 3.48 4.67 -18.45
CA ASP A 208 3.30 3.28 -18.91
C ASP A 208 3.71 2.27 -17.82
N GLY A 209 2.73 1.71 -17.11
CA GLY A 209 2.94 0.71 -16.05
C GLY A 209 3.42 1.27 -14.70
N TYR A 210 3.52 2.59 -14.56
CA TYR A 210 3.89 3.29 -13.32
C TYR A 210 3.29 4.69 -13.27
N GLY A 211 3.57 5.47 -12.23
CA GLY A 211 3.36 6.91 -12.32
C GLY A 211 3.80 7.70 -11.10
N TRP A 212 3.47 8.99 -11.14
CA TRP A 212 3.90 10.00 -10.19
C TRP A 212 2.69 10.71 -9.60
N CYS A 213 2.63 10.82 -8.27
CA CYS A 213 1.59 11.58 -7.60
C CYS A 213 2.22 12.73 -6.84
N ARG A 214 1.54 13.88 -6.77
CA ARG A 214 1.92 14.92 -5.80
C ARG A 214 1.85 14.34 -4.39
N TRP A 215 2.90 14.55 -3.60
CA TRP A 215 2.90 14.11 -2.21
C TRP A 215 1.91 14.97 -1.40
N VAL A 216 1.06 14.32 -0.60
CA VAL A 216 0.09 14.98 0.27
C VAL A 216 0.59 14.84 1.70
N GLU A 217 0.84 15.96 2.37
CA GLU A 217 1.23 15.99 3.77
C GLU A 217 0.02 16.25 4.65
N ALA A 218 -0.02 15.58 5.79
CA ALA A 218 -1.00 15.86 6.83
C ALA A 218 -0.84 17.31 7.32
N ARG A 219 -1.95 17.93 7.70
CA ARG A 219 -1.98 19.27 8.28
C ARG A 219 -2.93 19.29 9.45
N ALA A 220 -2.55 20.01 10.51
CA ALA A 220 -3.44 20.23 11.64
C ALA A 220 -4.72 20.96 11.21
N ALA A 221 -5.83 20.53 11.80
CA ALA A 221 -7.07 21.29 11.79
C ALA A 221 -6.85 22.60 12.58
N ALA A 222 -7.32 23.72 12.02
CA ALA A 222 -7.20 25.03 12.63
C ALA A 222 -8.06 25.16 13.90
N ASP A 223 -9.23 24.53 13.89
CA ASP A 223 -10.24 24.59 14.94
C ASP A 223 -11.21 23.40 14.87
N GLY A 224 -12.23 23.41 15.73
CA GLY A 224 -13.27 22.39 15.75
C GLY A 224 -14.17 22.38 14.52
N GLU A 225 -14.39 23.52 13.86
CA GLU A 225 -15.21 23.58 12.63
C GLU A 225 -14.52 22.82 11.50
N GLU A 226 -13.20 22.92 11.42
CA GLU A 226 -12.41 22.16 10.46
C GLU A 226 -12.42 20.65 10.75
N VAL A 227 -12.44 20.24 12.02
CA VAL A 227 -12.64 18.83 12.42
C VAL A 227 -14.04 18.34 12.03
N ASP A 228 -15.09 19.13 12.27
CA ASP A 228 -16.44 18.76 11.87
C ASP A 228 -16.58 18.67 10.34
N ALA A 229 -15.93 19.58 9.61
CA ALA A 229 -15.83 19.54 8.16
C ALA A 229 -15.11 18.26 7.68
N TYR A 230 -14.06 17.82 8.36
CA TYR A 230 -13.37 16.56 8.05
C TYR A 230 -14.35 15.39 8.09
N PHE A 231 -15.08 15.20 9.19
CA PHE A 231 -15.97 14.04 9.34
C PHE A 231 -17.17 14.11 8.40
N ARG A 232 -17.70 15.30 8.12
CA ARG A 232 -18.72 15.48 7.08
C ARG A 232 -18.19 15.07 5.70
N ARG A 233 -17.00 15.55 5.30
CA ARG A 233 -16.38 15.19 4.01
C ARG A 233 -15.94 13.73 3.96
N ALA A 234 -15.62 13.11 5.11
CA ALA A 234 -15.37 11.69 5.19
C ALA A 234 -16.64 10.89 4.83
N GLY A 235 -17.82 11.42 5.17
CA GLY A 235 -19.11 10.92 4.68
C GLY A 235 -19.24 10.96 3.16
N HIS A 236 -18.81 12.06 2.52
CA HIS A 236 -18.78 12.17 1.05
C HIS A 236 -17.91 11.06 0.45
N LEU A 237 -16.68 10.93 0.95
CA LEU A 237 -15.73 9.91 0.51
C LEU A 237 -16.30 8.49 0.68
N LEU A 238 -16.87 8.18 1.85
CA LEU A 238 -17.45 6.87 2.14
C LEU A 238 -18.57 6.49 1.16
N PHE A 239 -19.45 7.42 0.83
CA PHE A 239 -20.53 7.17 -0.13
C PHE A 239 -19.96 6.79 -1.50
N TRP A 240 -19.01 7.56 -2.02
CA TRP A 240 -18.43 7.30 -3.33
C TRP A 240 -17.59 6.02 -3.35
N LEU A 241 -16.87 5.70 -2.27
CA LEU A 241 -16.19 4.41 -2.12
C LEU A 241 -17.19 3.25 -2.17
N TRP A 242 -18.29 3.35 -1.44
CA TRP A 242 -19.35 2.34 -1.46
C TRP A 242 -20.01 2.23 -2.83
N LEU A 243 -20.41 3.35 -3.44
CA LEU A 243 -21.10 3.33 -4.73
C LEU A 243 -20.24 2.67 -5.81
N THR A 244 -18.94 2.99 -5.83
CA THR A 244 -17.96 2.44 -6.79
C THR A 244 -17.46 1.04 -6.44
N ASN A 245 -17.94 0.43 -5.35
CA ASN A 245 -17.40 -0.83 -4.83
C ASN A 245 -15.89 -0.78 -4.57
N SER A 246 -15.34 0.39 -4.25
CA SER A 246 -13.94 0.53 -3.89
C SER A 246 -13.61 -0.23 -2.61
N ARG A 247 -12.39 -0.76 -2.54
CA ARG A 247 -11.87 -1.53 -1.40
C ARG A 247 -10.58 -0.88 -0.89
N ASP A 248 -10.09 -1.39 0.25
CA ASP A 248 -8.76 -1.06 0.78
C ASP A 248 -8.56 0.43 1.12
N ALA A 249 -9.63 1.15 1.49
CA ALA A 249 -9.55 2.51 2.02
C ALA A 249 -9.15 2.50 3.52
N VAL A 250 -8.05 1.82 3.83
CA VAL A 250 -7.48 1.65 5.17
C VAL A 250 -6.65 2.87 5.59
N ALA A 251 -6.38 3.04 6.88
CA ALA A 251 -5.71 4.23 7.44
C ALA A 251 -4.44 4.66 6.68
N SER A 252 -3.59 3.71 6.25
CA SER A 252 -2.35 4.01 5.51
C SER A 252 -2.55 4.65 4.14
N ASN A 253 -3.76 4.55 3.57
CA ASN A 253 -4.11 5.08 2.24
C ASN A 253 -4.82 6.44 2.33
N LEU A 254 -4.94 7.01 3.54
CA LEU A 254 -5.63 8.26 3.81
C LEU A 254 -4.69 9.30 4.46
N VAL A 255 -4.90 10.56 4.11
CA VAL A 255 -4.24 11.72 4.74
C VAL A 255 -5.28 12.79 5.07
N ALA A 256 -5.29 13.25 6.31
CA ALA A 256 -6.08 14.33 6.82
C ALA A 256 -5.29 15.63 6.71
N ARG A 257 -5.79 16.57 5.91
CA ARG A 257 -5.20 17.90 5.73
C ARG A 257 -6.16 18.95 6.27
N GLY A 258 -6.18 19.09 7.59
CA GLY A 258 -7.24 19.80 8.30
C GLY A 258 -8.59 19.14 8.03
N GLY A 259 -9.50 19.85 7.38
CA GLY A 259 -10.86 19.40 7.09
C GLY A 259 -10.99 18.51 5.86
N GLU A 260 -9.89 18.04 5.29
CA GLU A 260 -9.84 17.39 3.98
C GLU A 260 -9.39 15.92 4.14
N PRO A 261 -10.26 14.92 3.89
CA PRO A 261 -9.87 13.51 3.84
C PRO A 261 -9.36 13.13 2.44
N TRP A 262 -8.05 13.13 2.26
CA TRP A 262 -7.38 12.78 1.00
C TRP A 262 -7.20 11.27 0.87
N LEU A 263 -7.72 10.70 -0.22
CA LEU A 263 -7.42 9.33 -0.63
C LEU A 263 -6.16 9.34 -1.51
N VAL A 264 -5.05 8.86 -0.96
CA VAL A 264 -3.74 8.92 -1.63
C VAL A 264 -3.39 7.63 -2.38
N ASP A 265 -4.13 6.55 -2.12
CA ASP A 265 -4.06 5.31 -2.89
C ASP A 265 -5.44 4.87 -3.37
N CYS A 266 -5.63 4.83 -4.69
CA CYS A 266 -6.88 4.46 -5.34
C CYS A 266 -6.74 3.13 -6.11
N GLU A 267 -5.69 2.35 -5.91
CA GLU A 267 -5.44 1.17 -6.75
C GLU A 267 -6.57 0.13 -6.66
N ALA A 268 -7.28 0.05 -5.53
CA ALA A 268 -8.43 -0.82 -5.32
C ALA A 268 -9.80 -0.12 -5.53
N CYS A 269 -9.83 1.05 -6.17
CA CYS A 269 -11.06 1.73 -6.56
C CYS A 269 -11.73 1.06 -7.77
N PHE A 270 -13.06 1.05 -7.80
CA PHE A 270 -13.85 0.31 -8.80
C PHE A 270 -13.47 -1.18 -8.82
N TYR A 271 -13.49 -1.79 -7.63
CA TYR A 271 -13.14 -3.19 -7.43
C TYR A 271 -14.16 -4.12 -8.11
N PRO A 272 -13.74 -5.24 -8.70
CA PRO A 272 -14.66 -6.22 -9.26
C PRO A 272 -15.49 -6.87 -8.15
N GLY A 273 -16.78 -7.10 -8.41
CA GLY A 273 -17.69 -7.58 -7.37
C GLY A 273 -18.81 -8.43 -7.94
N ASP A 274 -19.53 -9.12 -7.08
CA ASP A 274 -20.78 -9.76 -7.45
C ASP A 274 -21.93 -8.72 -7.54
N ASP A 275 -23.05 -9.10 -8.13
CA ASP A 275 -24.30 -8.30 -8.13
C ASP A 275 -25.05 -8.42 -6.78
N ALA A 276 -24.37 -8.84 -5.71
CA ALA A 276 -25.03 -9.05 -4.44
C ALA A 276 -25.55 -7.71 -3.87
N HIS A 277 -26.65 -7.81 -3.11
CA HIS A 277 -27.29 -6.71 -2.39
C HIS A 277 -26.28 -5.80 -1.67
N ALA A 278 -26.64 -4.52 -1.48
CA ALA A 278 -25.79 -3.45 -0.92
C ALA A 278 -24.77 -3.99 0.11
N ALA A 279 -23.53 -4.18 -0.34
CA ALA A 279 -22.47 -4.70 0.51
C ALA A 279 -22.31 -3.78 1.73
N PRO A 280 -21.98 -4.33 2.91
CA PRO A 280 -21.72 -3.52 4.10
C PRO A 280 -20.67 -2.45 3.81
N LEU A 281 -20.85 -1.26 4.39
CA LEU A 281 -19.90 -0.15 4.22
C LEU A 281 -18.49 -0.51 4.69
N ALA A 282 -18.37 -1.36 5.73
CA ALA A 282 -17.09 -1.88 6.20
C ALA A 282 -16.27 -2.60 5.12
N THR A 283 -16.91 -3.11 4.06
CA THR A 283 -16.19 -3.75 2.94
C THR A 283 -15.29 -2.78 2.17
N THR A 284 -15.56 -1.48 2.26
CA THR A 284 -14.68 -0.44 1.68
C THR A 284 -13.31 -0.38 2.35
N GLY A 285 -13.20 -0.88 3.58
CA GLY A 285 -12.04 -0.68 4.46
C GLY A 285 -12.02 0.69 5.15
N PHE A 286 -12.95 1.60 4.82
CA PHE A 286 -12.99 2.94 5.40
C PHE A 286 -13.66 2.96 6.77
N LEU A 287 -14.67 2.12 6.99
CA LEU A 287 -15.29 1.91 8.31
C LEU A 287 -14.79 0.62 8.98
N PRO A 288 -14.72 0.60 10.32
CA PRO A 288 -14.49 -0.65 11.05
C PRO A 288 -15.65 -1.62 10.81
N ALA A 289 -15.35 -2.91 10.74
CA ALA A 289 -16.37 -3.94 10.69
C ALA A 289 -17.18 -3.97 12.00
N ALA A 290 -18.46 -4.37 11.91
CA ALA A 290 -19.31 -4.52 13.09
C ALA A 290 -18.68 -5.49 14.10
N GLY A 291 -18.54 -5.05 15.35
CA GLY A 291 -17.92 -5.83 16.42
C GLY A 291 -16.40 -5.94 16.34
N ALA A 292 -15.74 -5.23 15.42
CA ALA A 292 -14.28 -5.13 15.40
C ALA A 292 -13.79 -4.43 16.68
N ASP A 293 -12.66 -4.90 17.20
CA ASP A 293 -11.93 -4.18 18.24
C ASP A 293 -11.47 -2.84 17.67
N GLY A 294 -11.98 -1.74 18.24
CA GLY A 294 -11.69 -0.38 17.79
C GLY A 294 -10.22 0.01 17.88
N GLN A 295 -9.46 -0.59 18.80
CA GLN A 295 -8.01 -0.41 18.87
C GLN A 295 -7.29 -1.22 17.79
N ARG A 296 -7.85 -2.36 17.34
CA ARG A 296 -7.20 -3.24 16.36
C ARG A 296 -7.66 -3.06 14.92
N SER A 297 -8.65 -2.20 14.71
CA SER A 297 -9.17 -1.88 13.38
C SER A 297 -8.15 -1.05 12.59
N ARG A 298 -7.90 -1.46 11.34
CA ARG A 298 -7.10 -0.69 10.37
C ARG A 298 -7.96 0.18 9.44
N ALA A 299 -9.21 0.43 9.83
CA ALA A 299 -10.14 1.19 9.02
C ALA A 299 -9.61 2.60 8.70
N GLY A 300 -10.00 3.16 7.55
CA GLY A 300 -9.67 4.54 7.19
C GLY A 300 -10.13 5.57 8.24
N LEU A 301 -11.26 5.31 8.91
CA LEU A 301 -11.76 6.05 10.07
C LEU A 301 -11.62 5.23 11.36
N PRO A 302 -10.44 5.24 12.00
CA PRO A 302 -10.24 4.55 13.26
C PRO A 302 -11.01 5.24 14.38
N VAL A 303 -11.59 4.42 15.26
CA VAL A 303 -12.33 4.87 16.46
C VAL A 303 -11.43 5.02 17.69
N SER A 304 -10.13 4.79 17.52
CA SER A 304 -9.09 4.93 18.55
C SER A 304 -7.96 5.83 18.02
N THR A 305 -7.37 6.62 18.91
CA THR A 305 -6.13 7.38 18.66
C THR A 305 -4.86 6.62 19.06
N ALA A 306 -5.02 5.40 19.58
CA ALA A 306 -3.91 4.48 19.80
C ALA A 306 -4.22 3.15 19.10
N PRO A 307 -4.41 3.14 17.76
CA PRO A 307 -4.59 1.91 17.04
C PRO A 307 -3.33 1.06 17.15
N CYS A 308 -3.52 -0.23 17.32
CA CYS A 308 -2.45 -1.21 17.35
C CYS A 308 -2.80 -2.43 16.51
N HIS A 309 -1.81 -3.11 15.96
CA HIS A 309 -2.01 -4.35 15.24
C HIS A 309 -1.12 -5.45 15.80
N THR A 310 -1.65 -6.67 15.86
CA THR A 310 -0.85 -7.84 16.25
C THR A 310 -0.12 -8.37 15.04
N VAL A 311 1.19 -8.50 15.15
CA VAL A 311 2.03 -9.17 14.15
C VAL A 311 3.03 -10.09 14.82
N ARG A 312 3.54 -11.06 14.06
CA ARG A 312 4.78 -11.75 14.41
C ARG A 312 5.94 -10.81 14.11
N ARG A 313 6.78 -10.57 15.11
CA ARG A 313 7.89 -9.62 15.02
C ARG A 313 9.16 -10.17 15.62
N PHE A 314 10.27 -10.00 14.90
CA PHE A 314 11.61 -10.26 15.39
C PHE A 314 12.05 -9.15 16.33
N SER A 315 12.65 -9.52 17.46
CA SER A 315 13.21 -8.59 18.45
C SER A 315 14.64 -8.98 18.79
N VAL A 316 15.51 -7.97 18.92
CA VAL A 316 16.92 -8.12 19.34
C VAL A 316 17.08 -7.52 20.74
N ASP A 317 17.53 -8.32 21.71
CA ASP A 317 17.79 -7.85 23.08
C ASP A 317 19.17 -7.18 23.24
N THR A 318 19.49 -6.77 24.46
CA THR A 318 20.75 -6.08 24.77
C THR A 318 21.99 -6.92 24.60
N ASP A 319 21.85 -8.25 24.67
CA ASP A 319 22.93 -9.22 24.49
C ASP A 319 23.01 -9.70 23.03
N GLY A 320 22.25 -9.04 22.14
CA GLY A 320 22.17 -9.33 20.72
C GLY A 320 21.40 -10.61 20.41
N ARG A 321 20.63 -11.18 21.34
CA ARG A 321 19.82 -12.37 21.07
C ARG A 321 18.57 -12.00 20.29
N VAL A 322 18.28 -12.78 19.24
CA VAL A 322 17.09 -12.61 18.42
C VAL A 322 15.99 -13.55 18.89
N SER A 323 14.77 -13.05 18.94
CA SER A 323 13.57 -13.83 19.26
C SER A 323 12.43 -13.44 18.34
N LEU A 324 11.47 -14.35 18.15
CA LEU A 324 10.23 -14.09 17.44
C LEU A 324 9.06 -14.23 18.41
N ALA A 325 8.26 -13.19 18.55
CA ALA A 325 7.05 -13.21 19.34
C ALA A 325 5.89 -12.56 18.58
N ARG A 326 4.65 -12.86 19.00
CA ARG A 326 3.52 -12.00 18.66
C ARG A 326 3.53 -10.81 19.61
N CYS A 327 3.43 -9.62 19.06
CA CYS A 327 3.27 -8.40 19.85
C CYS A 327 2.30 -7.44 19.19
N ASP A 328 1.73 -6.58 20.03
CA ASP A 328 0.91 -5.46 19.58
C ASP A 328 1.83 -4.29 19.24
N VAL A 329 1.58 -3.72 18.07
CA VAL A 329 2.39 -2.65 17.47
C VAL A 329 1.49 -1.45 17.33
N ALA A 330 1.83 -0.35 17.99
CA ALA A 330 1.14 0.91 17.76
C ALA A 330 1.38 1.40 16.31
N GLU A 331 0.36 1.97 15.69
CA GLU A 331 0.54 2.60 14.38
C GLU A 331 1.41 3.86 14.55
N ASP A 332 2.50 3.96 13.78
CA ASP A 332 3.51 5.02 13.94
C ASP A 332 2.99 6.41 13.50
N SER A 333 1.87 6.46 12.79
CA SER A 333 1.25 7.68 12.25
C SER A 333 -0.27 7.60 12.27
N LEU A 334 -0.91 8.70 12.64
CA LEU A 334 -2.35 8.93 12.54
C LEU A 334 -2.65 9.97 11.47
N SER A 335 -1.87 9.99 10.39
CA SER A 335 -2.00 10.97 9.31
C SER A 335 -3.39 10.98 8.69
N ASN A 336 -4.19 9.93 8.83
CA ASN A 336 -5.56 9.81 8.35
C ASN A 336 -6.62 10.41 9.27
N LEU A 337 -6.27 10.88 10.48
CA LEU A 337 -7.20 11.55 11.39
C LEU A 337 -6.92 13.05 11.44
N PRO A 338 -7.96 13.90 11.57
CA PRO A 338 -7.75 15.32 11.82
C PRO A 338 -7.12 15.48 13.20
N HIS A 339 -6.17 16.41 13.33
CA HIS A 339 -5.49 16.68 14.58
C HIS A 339 -5.53 18.16 14.93
N THR A 340 -5.76 18.48 16.20
CA THR A 340 -5.72 19.84 16.73
C THR A 340 -4.49 19.99 17.62
N GLY A 341 -3.48 20.71 17.13
CA GLY A 341 -2.15 20.67 17.74
C GLY A 341 -1.54 19.26 17.65
N GLU A 342 -1.18 18.68 18.79
CA GLU A 342 -0.54 17.36 18.90
C GLU A 342 -1.54 16.19 19.05
N LEU A 343 -2.83 16.46 19.23
CA LEU A 343 -3.83 15.43 19.51
C LEU A 343 -4.64 15.10 18.26
N ALA A 344 -4.60 13.84 17.83
CA ALA A 344 -5.53 13.31 16.83
C ALA A 344 -6.94 13.19 17.42
N VAL A 345 -7.96 13.44 16.59
CA VAL A 345 -9.38 13.26 16.95
C VAL A 345 -9.88 11.95 16.33
N PRO A 346 -10.30 10.95 17.13
CA PRO A 346 -10.78 9.68 16.59
C PRO A 346 -12.16 9.83 15.95
N ALA A 347 -12.56 8.88 15.13
CA ALA A 347 -13.89 8.89 14.52
C ALA A 347 -15.03 8.54 15.49
N SER A 348 -14.70 7.99 16.68
CA SER A 348 -15.68 7.70 17.73
C SER A 348 -16.40 8.98 18.16
N GLY A 349 -17.72 8.97 18.15
CA GLY A 349 -18.57 10.12 18.47
C GLY A 349 -18.91 11.03 17.30
N HIS A 350 -18.30 10.86 16.13
CA HIS A 350 -18.54 11.69 14.94
C HIS A 350 -19.47 11.03 13.90
N GLY A 351 -20.16 9.94 14.27
CA GLY A 351 -21.03 9.19 13.36
C GLY A 351 -22.16 10.02 12.73
N GLU A 352 -22.68 11.04 13.41
CA GLU A 352 -23.70 11.95 12.84
C GLU A 352 -23.15 12.81 11.71
N GLY A 353 -21.95 13.38 11.86
CA GLY A 353 -21.31 14.17 10.81
C GLY A 353 -20.99 13.34 9.57
N VAL A 354 -20.45 12.13 9.77
CA VAL A 354 -20.18 11.17 8.68
C VAL A 354 -21.49 10.76 7.98
N ALA A 355 -22.55 10.46 8.74
CA ALA A 355 -23.85 10.11 8.18
C ALA A 355 -24.46 11.26 7.37
N GLN A 356 -24.36 12.49 7.86
CA GLN A 356 -24.83 13.67 7.14
C GLN A 356 -24.12 13.82 5.78
N GLY A 357 -22.78 13.78 5.77
CA GLY A 357 -22.04 13.86 4.52
C GLY A 357 -22.34 12.69 3.58
N PHE A 358 -22.51 11.48 4.11
CA PHE A 358 -22.88 10.32 3.31
C PHE A 358 -24.21 10.54 2.57
N LEU A 359 -25.21 11.12 3.25
CA LEU A 359 -26.50 11.45 2.64
C LEU A 359 -26.39 12.57 1.60
N GLU A 360 -25.59 13.60 1.83
CA GLU A 360 -25.38 14.67 0.85
C GLU A 360 -24.77 14.15 -0.46
N ALA A 361 -23.82 13.23 -0.37
CA ALA A 361 -23.25 12.58 -1.55
C ALA A 361 -24.25 11.63 -2.23
N ALA A 362 -25.13 10.99 -1.45
CA ALA A 362 -26.22 10.18 -2.00
C ALA A 362 -27.24 11.04 -2.78
N ASP A 363 -27.59 12.21 -2.26
CA ASP A 363 -28.47 13.17 -2.93
C ASP A 363 -27.87 13.66 -4.24
N ASP A 364 -26.57 13.95 -4.26
CA ASP A 364 -25.84 14.26 -5.50
C ASP A 364 -25.92 13.12 -6.52
N ALA A 365 -25.69 11.87 -6.10
CA ALA A 365 -25.76 10.73 -6.98
C ALA A 365 -27.18 10.47 -7.51
N LEU A 366 -28.22 10.71 -6.69
CA LEU A 366 -29.61 10.63 -7.11
C LEU A 366 -29.94 11.70 -8.16
N ARG A 367 -29.55 12.94 -7.90
CA ARG A 367 -29.74 14.08 -8.81
C ARG A 367 -28.99 13.91 -10.12
N LEU A 368 -27.75 13.41 -10.07
CA LEU A 368 -26.85 13.27 -11.21
C LEU A 368 -26.93 11.89 -11.88
N ARG A 369 -27.87 11.03 -11.48
CA ARG A 369 -27.97 9.63 -11.93
C ARG A 369 -27.90 9.44 -13.45
N GLU A 370 -28.68 10.23 -14.18
CA GLU A 370 -28.72 10.14 -15.64
C GLU A 370 -27.38 10.57 -16.25
N ALA A 371 -26.84 11.69 -15.79
CA ALA A 371 -25.55 12.22 -16.25
C ALA A 371 -24.38 11.26 -15.96
N LEU A 372 -24.34 10.65 -14.76
CA LEU A 372 -23.35 9.64 -14.37
C LEU A 372 -23.44 8.35 -15.21
N SER A 373 -24.59 8.08 -15.82
CA SER A 373 -24.84 6.89 -16.63
C SER A 373 -24.48 7.08 -18.11
N CYS A 374 -24.38 8.34 -18.56
CA CYS A 374 -24.09 8.73 -19.94
C CYS A 374 -22.65 8.41 -20.38
N ALA A 375 -22.46 8.29 -21.70
CA ALA A 375 -21.12 8.18 -22.29
C ALA A 375 -20.29 9.44 -21.97
N GLY A 376 -19.02 9.24 -21.58
CA GLY A 376 -18.12 10.31 -21.16
C GLY A 376 -18.19 10.68 -19.67
N ALA A 377 -19.13 10.11 -18.91
CA ALA A 377 -19.11 10.20 -17.45
C ALA A 377 -17.94 9.37 -16.87
N PRO A 378 -17.45 9.70 -15.66
CA PRO A 378 -16.36 8.98 -15.01
C PRO A 378 -16.60 7.46 -14.93
N PHE A 379 -17.84 7.00 -14.81
CA PHE A 379 -18.16 5.55 -14.73
C PHE A 379 -18.08 4.81 -16.07
N ARG A 380 -17.95 5.54 -17.19
CA ARG A 380 -17.87 4.98 -18.54
C ARG A 380 -16.48 5.13 -19.17
N THR A 381 -15.57 5.88 -18.52
CA THR A 381 -14.17 5.98 -18.95
C THR A 381 -13.40 4.70 -18.59
N PRO A 382 -12.53 4.17 -19.46
CA PRO A 382 -11.66 3.06 -19.10
C PRO A 382 -10.75 3.41 -17.92
N PHE A 383 -10.72 2.56 -16.90
CA PHE A 383 -10.01 2.85 -15.65
C PHE A 383 -8.55 2.40 -15.60
N GLY A 384 -8.08 1.71 -16.65
CA GLY A 384 -6.82 0.98 -16.62
C GLY A 384 -6.81 -0.17 -15.61
N GLU A 385 -5.61 -0.58 -15.23
CA GLU A 385 -5.37 -1.66 -14.26
C GLU A 385 -5.78 -1.23 -12.84
N GLY A 386 -6.47 -2.11 -12.12
CA GLY A 386 -6.77 -1.96 -10.69
C GLY A 386 -6.20 -3.13 -9.88
N ARG A 387 -5.94 -2.94 -8.59
CA ARG A 387 -5.48 -3.99 -7.69
C ARG A 387 -6.64 -4.87 -7.26
N PHE A 388 -6.51 -6.17 -7.50
CA PHE A 388 -7.32 -7.21 -6.89
C PHE A 388 -6.65 -7.67 -5.59
N VAL A 389 -7.28 -7.37 -4.46
CA VAL A 389 -6.81 -7.72 -3.11
C VAL A 389 -7.39 -9.07 -2.76
N ALA A 390 -6.75 -10.16 -3.19
CA ALA A 390 -7.20 -11.52 -2.94
C ALA A 390 -7.27 -11.85 -1.43
N ARG A 391 -6.30 -11.34 -0.65
CA ARG A 391 -6.24 -11.42 0.81
C ARG A 391 -5.61 -10.16 1.39
N ALA A 392 -5.89 -9.88 2.65
CA ALA A 392 -5.34 -8.71 3.34
C ALA A 392 -3.81 -8.79 3.46
N THR A 393 -3.11 -7.71 3.12
CA THR A 393 -1.64 -7.64 3.10
C THR A 393 -0.98 -8.07 4.42
N VAL A 394 -1.63 -7.81 5.56
CA VAL A 394 -1.13 -8.20 6.89
C VAL A 394 -0.91 -9.71 7.02
N LEU A 395 -1.75 -10.53 6.38
CA LEU A 395 -1.64 -11.99 6.40
C LEU A 395 -0.35 -12.44 5.71
N TYR A 396 0.04 -11.81 4.61
CA TYR A 396 1.29 -12.10 3.92
C TYR A 396 2.51 -11.77 4.80
N GLY A 397 2.47 -10.66 5.54
CA GLY A 397 3.51 -10.32 6.51
C GLY A 397 3.66 -11.38 7.61
N GLU A 398 2.55 -11.87 8.16
CA GLU A 398 2.57 -12.94 9.17
C GLU A 398 3.08 -14.28 8.62
N LEU A 399 2.71 -14.62 7.38
CA LEU A 399 3.18 -15.82 6.69
C LEU A 399 4.67 -15.73 6.38
N LEU A 400 5.17 -14.59 5.90
CA LEU A 400 6.61 -14.38 5.68
C LEU A 400 7.39 -14.50 6.98
N ALA A 401 6.94 -13.85 8.05
CA ALA A 401 7.57 -13.97 9.38
C ALA A 401 7.62 -15.43 9.85
N GLY A 402 6.55 -16.21 9.59
CA GLY A 402 6.50 -17.63 9.92
C GLY A 402 7.39 -18.51 9.08
N TYR A 403 7.37 -18.30 7.75
CA TYR A 403 8.19 -19.02 6.79
C TYR A 403 9.68 -18.87 7.10
N LEU A 404 10.09 -17.63 7.34
CA LEU A 404 11.45 -17.25 7.70
C LEU A 404 11.88 -17.90 9.01
N ALA A 405 11.05 -17.86 10.05
CA ALA A 405 11.45 -18.29 11.39
C ALA A 405 11.43 -19.79 11.66
N ALA A 406 10.81 -20.59 10.80
CA ALA A 406 10.74 -22.03 10.99
C ALA A 406 11.65 -22.81 10.03
N GLY A 407 12.45 -22.11 9.21
CA GLY A 407 13.26 -22.74 8.16
C GLY A 407 12.40 -23.63 7.25
N CYS A 408 11.14 -23.25 7.06
CA CYS A 408 10.13 -24.12 6.50
C CYS A 408 10.39 -24.44 5.03
N SER A 409 9.95 -25.62 4.60
CA SER A 409 9.87 -25.92 3.16
C SER A 409 8.86 -24.96 2.49
N PRO A 410 9.00 -24.71 1.17
CA PRO A 410 7.98 -24.01 0.39
C PRO A 410 6.56 -24.55 0.59
N ASP A 411 6.41 -25.86 0.84
CA ASP A 411 5.12 -26.52 1.08
C ASP A 411 4.39 -25.99 2.33
N TRP A 412 5.12 -25.45 3.32
CA TRP A 412 4.49 -24.84 4.49
C TRP A 412 3.62 -23.64 4.10
N ILE A 413 4.13 -22.75 3.23
CA ILE A 413 3.37 -21.59 2.76
C ILE A 413 2.12 -22.05 2.03
N ALA A 414 2.26 -23.04 1.13
CA ALA A 414 1.13 -23.59 0.37
C ALA A 414 0.04 -24.16 1.28
N ASN A 415 0.42 -24.95 2.29
CA ASN A 415 -0.53 -25.51 3.26
C ASN A 415 -1.22 -24.43 4.09
N MET A 416 -0.51 -23.38 4.50
CA MET A 416 -1.09 -22.30 5.28
C MET A 416 -2.05 -21.45 4.44
N ILE A 417 -1.67 -21.09 3.21
CA ILE A 417 -2.49 -20.23 2.33
C ILE A 417 -3.74 -20.94 1.85
N ALA A 418 -3.66 -22.22 1.53
CA ALA A 418 -4.81 -23.00 1.06
C ALA A 418 -5.97 -23.00 2.08
N GLY A 419 -5.66 -22.86 3.38
CA GLY A 419 -6.65 -22.77 4.45
C GLY A 419 -7.23 -21.37 4.69
N LEU A 420 -6.70 -20.32 4.04
CA LEU A 420 -7.15 -18.94 4.25
C LEU A 420 -8.24 -18.56 3.22
N PRO A 421 -9.33 -17.89 3.65
CA PRO A 421 -10.38 -17.46 2.73
C PRO A 421 -9.88 -16.40 1.75
N LEU A 422 -10.43 -16.42 0.53
CA LEU A 422 -10.28 -15.35 -0.45
C LEU A 422 -11.28 -14.22 -0.18
N SER A 423 -10.96 -13.01 -0.64
CA SER A 423 -11.79 -11.81 -0.49
C SER A 423 -13.09 -11.83 -1.30
N ALA A 424 -13.20 -12.74 -2.27
CA ALA A 424 -14.30 -12.81 -3.22
C ALA A 424 -14.55 -14.28 -3.64
N PRO A 425 -15.80 -14.63 -4.01
CA PRO A 425 -16.10 -15.94 -4.56
C PRO A 425 -15.49 -16.06 -5.96
N LEU A 426 -14.64 -17.07 -6.16
CA LEU A 426 -13.96 -17.35 -7.43
C LEU A 426 -14.19 -18.82 -7.81
N SER A 427 -14.04 -19.14 -9.10
CA SER A 427 -13.99 -20.55 -9.52
C SER A 427 -12.77 -21.26 -8.91
N ALA A 428 -12.87 -22.58 -8.71
CA ALA A 428 -11.78 -23.38 -8.13
C ALA A 428 -10.46 -23.20 -8.88
N ASP A 429 -10.47 -23.29 -10.21
CA ASP A 429 -9.26 -23.13 -11.03
C ASP A 429 -8.58 -21.76 -10.84
N VAL A 430 -9.36 -20.69 -10.67
CA VAL A 430 -8.84 -19.33 -10.47
C VAL A 430 -8.31 -19.18 -9.04
N ALA A 431 -9.01 -19.73 -8.05
CA ALA A 431 -8.56 -19.76 -6.67
C ALA A 431 -7.23 -20.51 -6.53
N ASP A 432 -7.10 -21.68 -7.17
CA ASP A 432 -5.87 -22.49 -7.17
C ASP A 432 -4.71 -21.75 -7.85
N ALA A 433 -4.97 -21.06 -8.97
CA ALA A 433 -3.97 -20.26 -9.65
C ALA A 433 -3.50 -19.05 -8.82
N ILE A 434 -4.42 -18.39 -8.10
CA ILE A 434 -4.08 -17.32 -7.14
C ILE A 434 -3.20 -17.87 -6.02
N VAL A 435 -3.58 -18.99 -5.41
CA VAL A 435 -2.79 -19.64 -4.35
C VAL A 435 -1.40 -20.01 -4.82
N ALA A 436 -1.27 -20.59 -6.02
CA ALA A 436 0.02 -20.91 -6.62
C ALA A 436 0.89 -19.66 -6.81
N SER A 437 0.29 -18.56 -7.31
CA SER A 437 0.98 -17.28 -7.48
C SER A 437 1.41 -16.66 -6.14
N GLU A 438 0.55 -16.68 -5.12
CA GLU A 438 0.90 -16.18 -3.79
C GLU A 438 2.08 -16.95 -3.20
N CYS A 439 2.06 -18.28 -3.32
CA CYS A 439 3.16 -19.13 -2.85
C CYS A 439 4.47 -18.79 -3.57
N ALA A 440 4.42 -18.62 -4.88
CA ALA A 440 5.61 -18.28 -5.68
C ALA A 440 6.22 -16.93 -5.26
N GLU A 441 5.38 -15.92 -5.03
CA GLU A 441 5.84 -14.58 -4.60
C GLU A 441 6.40 -14.62 -3.16
N LEU A 442 5.73 -15.29 -2.22
CA LEU A 442 6.16 -15.33 -0.83
C LEU A 442 7.47 -16.10 -0.62
N VAL A 443 7.71 -17.17 -1.39
CA VAL A 443 9.00 -17.90 -1.38
C VAL A 443 10.17 -17.02 -1.88
N ARG A 444 9.86 -15.95 -2.62
CA ARG A 444 10.79 -14.90 -3.07
C ARG A 444 10.83 -13.69 -2.13
N LEU A 445 10.13 -13.73 -0.99
CA LEU A 445 9.98 -12.61 -0.05
C LEU A 445 9.31 -11.38 -0.66
N SER A 446 8.44 -11.61 -1.65
CA SER A 446 7.63 -10.59 -2.31
C SER A 446 6.21 -10.68 -1.78
N ILE A 447 5.60 -9.52 -1.49
CA ILE A 447 4.18 -9.45 -1.16
C ILE A 447 3.38 -9.73 -2.45
N PRO A 448 2.48 -10.73 -2.47
CA PRO A 448 1.64 -11.00 -3.63
C PRO A 448 0.80 -9.78 -4.01
N LYS A 449 0.79 -9.44 -5.29
CA LYS A 449 -0.08 -8.41 -5.87
C LYS A 449 -0.73 -8.96 -7.12
N PHE A 450 -2.02 -8.71 -7.27
CA PHE A 450 -2.78 -9.05 -8.46
C PHE A 450 -3.34 -7.77 -9.04
N TYR A 451 -3.10 -7.53 -10.32
CA TYR A 451 -3.74 -6.46 -11.07
C TYR A 451 -4.80 -7.06 -11.97
N HIS A 452 -5.92 -6.36 -12.12
CA HIS A 452 -7.00 -6.74 -13.02
C HIS A 452 -7.30 -5.61 -14.01
N VAL A 453 -7.78 -6.01 -15.18
CA VAL A 453 -8.35 -5.13 -16.19
C VAL A 453 -9.81 -5.49 -16.42
N GLU A 454 -10.61 -4.50 -16.81
CA GLU A 454 -11.99 -4.72 -17.21
C GLU A 454 -12.05 -5.15 -18.68
N THR A 455 -12.81 -6.21 -18.97
CA THR A 455 -13.03 -6.67 -20.36
C THR A 455 -14.52 -6.82 -20.64
N GLY A 456 -14.88 -6.98 -21.92
CA GLY A 456 -16.27 -7.25 -22.32
C GLY A 456 -16.83 -8.54 -21.72
N GLY A 457 -15.97 -9.51 -21.37
CA GLY A 457 -16.33 -10.77 -20.72
C GLY A 457 -16.21 -10.76 -19.19
N GLY A 458 -16.02 -9.59 -18.58
CA GLY A 458 -15.77 -9.43 -17.15
C GLY A 458 -14.31 -9.13 -16.80
N PRO A 459 -14.00 -8.97 -15.51
CA PRO A 459 -12.67 -8.60 -15.04
C PRO A 459 -11.71 -9.78 -15.19
N ARG A 460 -10.47 -9.49 -15.57
CA ARG A 460 -9.41 -10.50 -15.72
C ARG A 460 -8.15 -10.05 -15.01
N ILE A 461 -7.47 -10.96 -14.32
CA ILE A 461 -6.11 -10.74 -13.82
C ILE A 461 -5.20 -10.52 -15.04
N VAL A 462 -4.35 -9.50 -14.96
CA VAL A 462 -3.39 -9.12 -16.02
C VAL A 462 -2.39 -10.25 -16.25
N GLU A 463 -1.74 -10.70 -15.18
CA GLU A 463 -0.82 -11.84 -15.23
C GLU A 463 -1.59 -13.14 -15.47
N GLY A 464 -1.22 -13.88 -16.51
CA GLY A 464 -1.89 -15.13 -16.90
C GLY A 464 -3.29 -14.97 -17.50
N GLY A 465 -3.86 -13.77 -17.54
CA GLY A 465 -5.15 -13.51 -18.17
C GLY A 465 -6.33 -14.21 -17.49
N LEU A 466 -6.24 -14.55 -16.20
CA LEU A 466 -7.25 -15.35 -15.50
C LEU A 466 -8.57 -14.58 -15.35
N ALA A 467 -9.68 -15.15 -15.79
CA ALA A 467 -10.98 -14.51 -15.64
C ALA A 467 -11.45 -14.59 -14.19
N LEU A 468 -11.77 -13.45 -13.56
CA LEU A 468 -12.28 -13.37 -12.19
C LEU A 468 -13.78 -13.73 -12.10
N SER A 469 -14.28 -14.59 -12.99
CA SER A 469 -15.69 -15.02 -13.00
C SER A 469 -16.03 -15.70 -11.66
N PRO A 470 -17.23 -15.47 -11.08
CA PRO A 470 -18.40 -14.79 -11.66
C PRO A 470 -18.46 -13.28 -11.39
N LEU A 471 -17.35 -12.63 -11.02
CA LEU A 471 -17.36 -11.20 -10.72
C LEU A 471 -17.67 -10.36 -11.96
N LEU A 472 -18.37 -9.25 -11.73
CA LEU A 472 -18.62 -8.19 -12.70
C LEU A 472 -17.48 -7.17 -12.65
N ASN A 473 -17.31 -6.43 -13.75
CA ASN A 473 -16.41 -5.27 -13.76
C ASN A 473 -16.85 -4.24 -12.70
N GLY A 474 -15.90 -3.51 -12.13
CA GLY A 474 -16.19 -2.52 -11.09
C GLY A 474 -17.15 -1.42 -11.57
N ARG A 475 -17.01 -0.94 -12.82
CA ARG A 475 -18.01 -0.02 -13.41
C ARG A 475 -19.42 -0.59 -13.44
N ASP A 476 -19.54 -1.88 -13.76
CA ASP A 476 -20.84 -2.51 -13.94
C ASP A 476 -21.52 -2.66 -12.57
N VAL A 477 -20.75 -2.94 -11.52
CA VAL A 477 -21.22 -2.89 -10.12
C VAL A 477 -21.67 -1.48 -9.76
N ALA A 478 -20.87 -0.45 -10.05
CA ALA A 478 -21.17 0.94 -9.73
C ALA A 478 -22.47 1.43 -10.41
N LEU A 479 -22.60 1.17 -11.72
CA LEU A 479 -23.79 1.54 -12.50
C LEU A 479 -25.03 0.78 -12.02
N ARG A 480 -24.91 -0.51 -11.66
CA ARG A 480 -26.02 -1.27 -11.07
C ARG A 480 -26.44 -0.69 -9.73
N ARG A 481 -25.50 -0.37 -8.84
CA ARG A 481 -25.79 0.28 -7.55
C ARG A 481 -26.49 1.62 -7.75
N LEU A 482 -25.96 2.46 -8.64
CA LEU A 482 -26.56 3.76 -8.97
C LEU A 482 -27.99 3.62 -9.50
N SER A 483 -28.26 2.64 -10.36
CA SER A 483 -29.60 2.40 -10.93
C SER A 483 -30.62 1.94 -9.88
N LYS A 484 -30.17 1.20 -8.86
CA LYS A 484 -31.01 0.66 -7.77
C LYS A 484 -31.08 1.61 -6.56
N LEU A 485 -30.31 2.70 -6.56
CA LEU A 485 -30.20 3.64 -5.44
C LEU A 485 -31.58 4.25 -5.12
N SER A 486 -31.93 4.31 -3.84
CA SER A 486 -33.14 4.96 -3.34
C SER A 486 -32.90 5.41 -1.91
N GLU A 487 -33.67 6.39 -1.44
CA GLU A 487 -33.57 6.88 -0.05
C GLU A 487 -33.75 5.73 0.95
N ALA A 488 -34.73 4.85 0.75
CA ALA A 488 -34.97 3.69 1.60
C ALA A 488 -33.81 2.68 1.65
N ALA A 489 -32.97 2.62 0.60
CA ALA A 489 -31.79 1.77 0.58
C ALA A 489 -30.63 2.34 1.41
N LEU A 490 -30.68 3.61 1.79
CA LEU A 490 -29.64 4.29 2.57
C LEU A 490 -29.81 4.07 4.08
N ASP A 491 -31.03 3.85 4.58
CA ASP A 491 -31.31 3.72 6.02
C ASP A 491 -30.44 2.67 6.73
N PRO A 492 -30.24 1.45 6.19
CA PRO A 492 -29.38 0.45 6.83
C PRO A 492 -27.90 0.87 6.83
N LEU A 493 -27.45 1.57 5.78
CA LEU A 493 -26.07 2.04 5.63
C LEU A 493 -25.79 3.18 6.63
N VAL A 494 -26.72 4.12 6.78
CA VAL A 494 -26.63 5.18 7.79
C VAL A 494 -26.60 4.59 9.21
N ARG A 495 -27.38 3.55 9.47
CA ARG A 495 -27.32 2.85 10.76
C ARG A 495 -25.95 2.19 10.98
N GLU A 496 -25.37 1.57 9.95
CA GLU A 496 -24.03 1.00 10.01
C GLU A 496 -22.99 2.07 10.38
N ILE A 497 -23.03 3.25 9.76
CA ILE A 497 -22.13 4.39 10.10
C ILE A 497 -22.25 4.74 11.59
N LYS A 498 -23.48 4.96 12.07
CA LYS A 498 -23.72 5.39 13.45
C LYS A 498 -23.31 4.33 14.47
N THR A 499 -23.52 3.05 14.16
CA THR A 499 -23.08 1.94 15.01
C THR A 499 -21.56 1.79 15.01
N ALA A 500 -20.92 1.86 13.84
CA ALA A 500 -19.48 1.71 13.68
C ALA A 500 -18.69 2.82 14.39
N LEU A 501 -19.25 4.02 14.45
CA LEU A 501 -18.61 5.24 14.99
C LEU A 501 -19.23 5.72 16.30
N ALA A 502 -19.98 4.86 16.99
CA ALA A 502 -20.55 5.21 18.28
C ALA A 502 -19.45 5.56 19.31
N PRO A 503 -19.73 6.47 20.26
CA PRO A 503 -18.84 6.69 21.40
C PRO A 503 -18.56 5.37 22.13
N ALA A 504 -17.32 5.17 22.59
CA ALA A 504 -17.04 4.12 23.57
C ALA A 504 -17.84 4.43 24.85
N GLY A 505 -18.68 3.46 25.26
CA GLY A 505 -19.55 3.59 26.44
C GLY A 505 -18.82 3.50 27.78
#